data_AF-A0A839E2D4-F1
#
_entry.id   AF-A0A839E2D4-F1
#
_cell.length_a   1.000
_cell.length_b   1.000
_cell.length_c   1.000
_cell.angle_alpha   90.00
_cell.angle_beta   90.00
_cell.angle_gamma   90.00
#
_symmetry.space_group_name_H-M   'P 1'
#
loop_
_entity.id
_entity.type
_entity.pdbx_description
1 polymer ?
#
loop_
_entity_poly.entity_id
_entity_poly.type
_entity_poly.pdbx_seq_one_letter_code
_entity_poly.pdbx_strand_id
1 'polypeptide(L)'
;MTLDTRRWVRPEDLNANGTLFGGSLLRWIDEEAAIYAILPLGDERVVFVDLDDGGMPLEPGYSTITEDRDRIPRRHASAIPRGRPDR
;
A
#
# COMPACT_ATOMS: atom_id res chain seq x y z
N MET A 1 8.60 14.17 -15.06
CA MET A 1 7.15 14.30 -14.77
C MET A 1 7.03 14.64 -13.31
N THR A 2 6.28 15.69 -12.96
CA THR A 2 6.06 16.09 -11.56
C THR A 2 4.59 15.88 -11.25
N LEU A 3 4.29 15.10 -10.20
CA LEU A 3 2.94 14.91 -9.70
C LEU A 3 2.75 15.80 -8.46
N ASP A 4 1.82 16.75 -8.56
CA ASP A 4 1.47 17.67 -7.46
C ASP A 4 -0.03 17.54 -7.22
N THR A 5 -0.38 16.97 -6.07
CA THR A 5 -1.78 16.75 -5.70
C THR A 5 -2.07 17.42 -4.36
N ARG A 6 -3.23 18.10 -4.28
CA ARG A 6 -3.76 18.67 -3.04
C ARG A 6 -5.12 18.06 -2.75
N ARG A 7 -5.34 17.64 -1.50
CA ARG A 7 -6.62 17.12 -1.02
C ARG A 7 -7.08 17.91 0.19
N TRP A 8 -8.39 18.13 0.29
CA TRP A 8 -9.01 18.67 1.50
C TRP A 8 -9.07 17.58 2.56
N VAL A 9 -8.65 17.91 3.78
CA VAL A 9 -8.87 17.04 4.95
C VAL A 9 -10.29 17.23 5.42
N ARG A 10 -11.09 16.17 5.38
CA ARG A 10 -12.48 16.18 5.84
C ARG A 10 -12.60 15.57 7.24
N PRO A 11 -13.71 15.80 7.97
CA PRO A 11 -13.89 15.24 9.31
C PRO A 11 -13.68 13.73 9.39
N GLU A 12 -14.05 12.98 8.36
CA GLU A 12 -13.89 11.52 8.30
C GLU A 12 -12.43 11.06 8.18
N ASP A 13 -11.53 11.95 7.75
CA ASP A 13 -10.10 11.66 7.64
C ASP A 13 -9.36 11.89 8.97
N LEU A 14 -10.02 12.51 9.96
CA LEU A 14 -9.43 12.84 11.25
C LEU A 14 -9.66 11.71 12.27
N ASN A 15 -8.71 11.56 13.20
CA ASN A 15 -8.90 10.73 14.38
C ASN A 15 -9.61 11.52 15.51
N ALA A 16 -9.85 10.86 16.65
CA ALA A 16 -10.53 11.47 17.80
C ALA A 16 -9.83 12.72 18.38
N ASN A 17 -8.54 12.92 18.07
CA ASN A 17 -7.77 14.10 18.48
C ASN A 17 -7.84 15.25 17.45
N GLY A 18 -8.61 15.11 16.38
CA GLY A 18 -8.71 16.09 15.30
C GLY A 18 -7.48 16.14 14.38
N THR A 19 -6.62 15.11 14.42
CA THR A 19 -5.42 15.00 13.57
C THR A 19 -5.69 14.07 12.40
N LEU A 20 -5.12 14.35 11.23
CA LEU A 20 -5.18 13.45 10.08
C LEU A 20 -4.74 12.04 10.48
N PHE A 21 -5.62 11.07 10.25
CA PHE A 21 -5.33 9.69 10.55
C PHE A 21 -4.27 9.15 9.59
N GLY A 22 -3.23 8.50 10.13
CA GLY A 22 -2.11 8.00 9.32
C GLY A 22 -2.55 7.04 8.21
N GLY A 23 -3.56 6.19 8.47
CA GLY A 23 -4.12 5.30 7.46
C GLY A 23 -4.78 6.04 6.28
N SER A 24 -5.42 7.19 6.56
CA SER A 24 -6.01 8.03 5.50
C SER A 24 -4.92 8.66 4.63
N LEU A 25 -3.84 9.12 5.26
CA LEU A 25 -2.68 9.66 4.55
C LEU A 25 -1.99 8.60 3.68
N LEU A 26 -1.74 7.40 4.23
CA LEU A 26 -1.12 6.30 3.49
C LEU A 26 -1.97 5.89 2.28
N ARG A 27 -3.29 5.79 2.45
CA ARG A 27 -4.20 5.52 1.33
C ARG A 27 -4.08 6.55 0.20
N TRP A 28 -3.92 7.83 0.52
CA TRP A 28 -3.74 8.86 -0.50
C TRP A 28 -2.38 8.73 -1.20
N ILE A 29 -1.32 8.46 -0.44
CA ILE A 29 0.01 8.24 -1.01
C ILE A 29 -0.01 7.06 -1.99
N ASP A 30 -0.60 5.93 -1.61
CA ASP A 30 -0.70 4.75 -2.48
C ASP A 30 -1.47 5.05 -3.77
N GLU A 31 -2.56 5.82 -3.70
CA GLU A 31 -3.37 6.21 -4.86
C GLU A 31 -2.55 7.05 -5.86
N GLU A 32 -1.85 8.08 -5.37
CA GLU A 32 -1.02 8.95 -6.22
C GLU A 32 0.21 8.21 -6.75
N ALA A 33 0.84 7.35 -5.94
CA ALA A 33 1.98 6.54 -6.35
C ALA A 33 1.60 5.54 -7.45
N ALA A 34 0.41 4.93 -7.37
CA ALA A 34 -0.08 4.03 -8.41
C ALA A 34 -0.25 4.76 -9.75
N ILE A 35 -0.86 5.94 -9.74
CA ILE A 35 -1.01 6.77 -10.95
C ILE A 35 0.35 7.16 -11.52
N TYR A 36 1.27 7.60 -10.66
CA TYR A 36 2.62 7.97 -11.06
C TYR A 36 3.39 6.81 -11.70
N ALA A 37 3.20 5.58 -11.23
CA ALA A 37 3.86 4.40 -11.77
C ALA A 37 3.22 3.90 -13.07
N ILE A 38 1.88 3.81 -13.10
CA ILE A 38 1.15 3.24 -14.25
C ILE A 38 1.33 4.09 -15.51
N LEU A 39 1.29 5.42 -15.40
CA LEU A 39 1.31 6.31 -16.57
C LEU A 39 2.61 6.17 -17.41
N PRO A 40 3.83 6.20 -16.83
CA PRO A 40 5.06 6.00 -17.60
C PRO A 40 5.29 4.54 -18.00
N LEU A 41 4.85 3.57 -17.19
CA LEU A 41 5.02 2.14 -17.49
C LEU A 41 4.10 1.67 -18.62
N GLY A 42 2.95 2.33 -18.80
CA GLY A 42 1.93 1.90 -19.78
C GLY A 42 1.27 0.57 -19.42
N ASP A 43 1.40 0.12 -18.16
CA ASP A 43 0.84 -1.12 -17.64
C ASP A 43 0.08 -0.84 -16.33
N GLU A 44 -1.18 -1.28 -16.28
CA GLU A 44 -2.06 -1.17 -15.12
C GLU A 44 -1.81 -2.26 -14.07
N ARG A 45 -1.00 -3.26 -14.38
CA ARG A 45 -0.71 -4.41 -13.50
C ARG A 45 0.49 -4.13 -12.58
N VAL A 46 0.34 -3.14 -11.72
CA VAL A 46 1.34 -2.78 -10.70
C VAL A 46 0.88 -3.29 -9.32
N VAL A 47 1.84 -3.77 -8.52
CA VAL A 47 1.61 -4.15 -7.12
C VAL A 47 2.61 -3.43 -6.23
N PHE A 48 2.19 -3.07 -5.02
CA PHE A 48 3.08 -2.58 -3.98
C PHE A 48 3.54 -3.76 -3.12
N VAL A 49 4.84 -3.82 -2.86
CA VAL A 49 5.44 -4.74 -1.88
C VAL A 49 5.88 -3.94 -0.67
N ASP A 50 6.06 -4.64 0.45
CA ASP A 50 6.61 -4.03 1.64
C ASP A 50 8.10 -3.69 1.43
N LEU A 51 8.64 -2.84 2.31
CA LEU A 51 10.05 -2.50 2.35
C LEU A 51 10.70 -3.17 3.57
N ASP A 52 11.95 -3.60 3.43
CA ASP A 52 12.75 -4.02 4.57
C ASP A 52 13.23 -2.84 5.42
N ASP A 53 13.95 -3.12 6.51
CA ASP A 53 14.52 -2.11 7.41
C ASP A 53 15.51 -1.16 6.71
N GLY A 54 16.04 -1.54 5.55
CA GLY A 54 16.91 -0.72 4.70
C GLY A 54 16.16 0.13 3.67
N GLY A 55 14.83 0.02 3.60
CA GLY A 55 14.00 0.69 2.60
C GLY A 55 14.02 0.02 1.22
N MET A 56 14.56 -1.19 1.11
CA MET A 56 14.59 -1.94 -0.14
C MET A 56 13.29 -2.74 -0.29
N PRO A 57 12.73 -2.88 -1.52
CA PRO A 57 11.55 -3.71 -1.75
C PRO A 57 11.81 -5.16 -1.33
N LEU A 58 10.89 -5.74 -0.55
CA LEU A 58 10.89 -7.17 -0.30
C LEU A 58 10.70 -7.93 -1.61
N GLU A 59 11.41 -9.07 -1.76
CA GLU A 59 11.25 -9.92 -2.94
C GLU A 59 9.77 -10.36 -3.06
N PRO A 60 9.07 -9.96 -4.13
CA PRO A 60 7.79 -10.57 -4.44
C PRO A 60 8.10 -12.04 -4.71
N GLY A 61 7.53 -12.97 -3.94
CA GLY A 61 7.80 -14.41 -4.01
C GLY A 61 7.50 -15.09 -5.36
N TYR A 62 7.32 -14.31 -6.43
CA TYR A 62 7.19 -14.70 -7.83
C TYR A 62 8.20 -13.91 -8.67
N SER A 63 9.17 -14.60 -9.28
CA SER A 63 10.14 -14.01 -10.21
C SER A 63 9.66 -14.01 -11.67
N THR A 64 8.45 -14.49 -11.93
CA THR A 64 7.84 -14.58 -13.28
C THR A 64 6.38 -14.14 -13.22
N ILE A 65 5.97 -13.35 -14.20
CA ILE A 65 4.57 -12.94 -14.38
C ILE A 65 3.76 -14.19 -14.72
N THR A 66 2.97 -14.67 -13.77
CA THR A 66 1.96 -15.70 -14.02
C THR A 66 0.69 -14.99 -14.49
N GLU A 67 0.10 -15.42 -15.62
CA GLU A 67 -1.17 -14.85 -16.11
C GLU A 67 -2.37 -15.19 -15.21
N ASP A 68 -2.17 -16.13 -14.29
CA ASP A 68 -3.16 -16.54 -13.29
C ASP A 68 -3.30 -15.44 -12.22
N ARG A 69 -4.55 -15.08 -11.90
CA ARG A 69 -4.89 -13.94 -11.02
C ARG A 69 -4.66 -14.27 -9.54
N ASP A 70 -3.53 -14.86 -9.19
CA ASP A 70 -3.12 -15.13 -7.81
C ASP A 70 -2.52 -13.88 -7.18
N ARG A 71 -3.38 -12.89 -6.89
CA ARG A 71 -2.99 -11.60 -6.31
C ARG A 71 -2.53 -11.68 -4.85
N ILE A 72 -2.57 -12.86 -4.22
CA ILE A 72 -2.09 -13.07 -2.84
C ILE A 72 -1.46 -14.47 -2.74
N PRO A 73 -0.15 -14.59 -2.48
CA PRO A 73 0.45 -15.88 -2.15
C PRO A 73 -0.21 -16.42 -0.87
N ARG A 74 -0.87 -17.58 -0.96
CA ARG A 74 -1.48 -18.28 0.21
C ARG A 74 -0.48 -18.65 1.32
N ARG A 75 0.81 -18.36 1.14
CA ARG A 75 1.89 -18.62 2.10
C ARG A 75 2.18 -17.45 3.06
N HIS A 76 1.61 -16.25 2.85
CA HIS A 76 1.73 -15.12 3.79
C HIS A 76 0.63 -15.10 4.88
N ALA A 77 -0.06 -16.22 5.13
CA ALA A 77 -0.90 -16.39 6.31
C ALA A 77 -0.11 -16.88 7.55
N SER A 78 1.23 -16.79 7.54
CA SER A 78 2.04 -17.12 8.69
C SER A 78 2.06 -15.95 9.68
N ALA A 79 1.10 -16.00 10.60
CA ALA A 79 1.12 -15.37 11.92
C ALA A 79 1.43 -13.86 11.94
N ILE A 80 0.42 -13.04 11.63
CA ILE A 80 0.23 -11.83 12.45
C ILE A 80 -0.05 -12.37 13.86
N PRO A 81 0.78 -12.09 14.89
CA PRO A 81 0.43 -12.46 16.25
C PRO A 81 -0.91 -11.82 16.54
N ARG A 82 -1.95 -12.63 16.73
CA ARG A 82 -3.21 -12.13 17.30
C ARG A 82 -2.86 -11.62 18.69
N GLY A 83 -2.67 -10.31 18.82
CA GLY A 83 -2.78 -9.64 20.10
C GLY A 83 -4.06 -10.15 20.74
N ARG A 84 -3.92 -10.86 21.86
CA ARG A 84 -5.03 -11.46 22.58
C ARG A 84 -6.03 -10.34 22.91
N PRO A 85 -7.34 -10.51 22.64
CA PRO A 85 -8.34 -9.53 23.07
C PRO A 85 -8.48 -9.57 24.61
N ASP A 86 -8.27 -8.39 25.20
CA ASP A 86 -8.62 -7.82 26.51
C ASP A 86 -9.00 -8.73 27.70
N ARG A 87 -8.27 -8.56 28.81
CA ARG A 87 -8.78 -8.19 30.16
C ARG A 87 -7.68 -7.55 31.00
#